data_AF-A0A923J9K6-F1
#
_entry.id   AF-A0A923J9K6-F1
#
_cell.length_a   1.000
_cell.length_b   1.000
_cell.length_c   1.000
_cell.angle_alpha   90.00
_cell.angle_beta   90.00
_cell.angle_gamma   90.00
#
_symmetry.space_group_name_H-M   'P 1'
#
loop_
_entity.id
_entity.type
_entity.pdbx_description
1 polymer ?
#
loop_
_entity_poly.entity_id
_entity_poly.type
_entity_poly.pdbx_seq_one_letter_code
_entity_poly.pdbx_strand_id
1 'polypeptide(L)'
;MRVLRQRPSDYRSKSELVLLYLQNDEHELALGLAKEVYERQKNNPTNANNYLNCLFYKDDANIEPGLVEEILERLHSNQAQRAQEMYCSAKAKALAKFENKVEEAFELIEKGIVDFPDIKYPFLTLCDLAIQYRRIDKLEYALDILERTDSPKSQTYGSFIRFKAIWLTLTSRFDDAVCICKNELTELTYAEVEQFIEKLKQYQVKV
;
A
#
# COMPACT_ATOMS: atom_id res chain seq x y z
N MET A 1 -1.31 21.48 -6.99
CA MET A 1 -0.03 22.22 -7.21
C MET A 1 -0.10 23.76 -7.07
N ARG A 2 -1.24 24.46 -7.25
CA ARG A 2 -1.30 25.94 -7.13
C ARG A 2 -1.13 26.45 -5.69
N VAL A 3 -1.64 25.72 -4.69
CA VAL A 3 -1.57 26.10 -3.27
C VAL A 3 -0.15 26.09 -2.74
N LEU A 4 0.62 25.02 -2.96
CA LEU A 4 2.00 24.91 -2.48
C LEU A 4 2.96 25.93 -3.12
N ARG A 5 2.66 26.44 -4.32
CA ARG A 5 3.41 27.57 -4.92
C ARG A 5 3.19 28.89 -4.17
N GLN A 6 2.01 29.08 -3.58
CA GLN A 6 1.65 30.29 -2.83
C GLN A 6 1.88 30.15 -1.32
N ARG A 7 1.80 28.92 -0.81
CA ARG A 7 1.96 28.56 0.60
C ARG A 7 2.83 27.30 0.72
N PRO A 8 4.15 27.42 0.58
CA PRO A 8 5.06 26.28 0.66
C PRO A 8 5.03 25.54 1.99
N SER A 9 4.53 26.17 3.06
CA SER A 9 4.40 25.58 4.40
C SER A 9 2.99 25.03 4.71
N ASP A 10 2.14 24.85 3.70
CA ASP A 10 0.83 24.22 3.87
C ASP A 10 0.97 22.70 4.03
N TYR A 11 1.18 22.25 5.27
CA TYR A 11 1.42 20.83 5.59
C TYR A 11 0.25 19.91 5.28
N ARG A 12 -0.98 20.44 5.21
CA ARG A 12 -2.14 19.67 4.76
C ARG A 12 -2.01 19.33 3.28
N SER A 13 -1.73 20.33 2.46
CA SER A 13 -1.50 20.14 1.02
C SER A 13 -0.28 19.25 0.75
N LYS A 14 0.77 19.34 1.58
CA LYS A 14 1.92 18.42 1.50
C LYS A 14 1.52 16.99 1.83
N SER A 15 0.74 16.76 2.89
CA SER A 15 0.27 15.42 3.25
C SER A 15 -0.58 14.79 2.14
N GLU A 16 -1.42 15.58 1.47
CA GLU A 16 -2.21 15.10 0.32
C GLU A 16 -1.31 14.78 -0.87
N LEU A 17 -0.26 15.58 -1.11
CA LEU A 17 0.73 15.31 -2.16
C LEU A 17 1.53 14.02 -1.90
N VAL A 18 1.91 13.76 -0.64
CA VAL A 18 2.56 12.49 -0.25
C VAL A 18 1.64 11.31 -0.60
N LEU A 19 0.35 11.40 -0.28
CA LEU A 19 -0.60 10.33 -0.59
C LEU A 19 -0.70 10.09 -2.11
N LEU A 20 -0.74 11.14 -2.92
CA LEU A 20 -0.77 11.02 -4.38
C LEU A 20 0.50 10.34 -4.92
N TYR A 21 1.67 10.72 -4.42
CA TYR A 21 2.93 10.05 -4.81
C TYR A 21 2.91 8.57 -4.43
N LEU A 22 2.42 8.22 -3.24
CA LEU A 22 2.28 6.82 -2.83
C LEU A 22 1.29 6.03 -3.70
N GLN A 23 0.18 6.63 -4.13
CA GLN A 23 -0.82 5.97 -5.00
C GLN A 23 -0.30 5.69 -6.42
N ASN A 24 0.72 6.44 -6.85
CA ASN A 24 1.39 6.29 -8.13
C ASN A 24 2.71 5.50 -8.04
N ASP A 25 3.00 4.89 -6.89
CA ASP A 25 4.25 4.16 -6.61
C ASP A 25 5.51 5.05 -6.75
N GLU A 26 5.38 6.37 -6.62
CA GLU A 26 6.48 7.36 -6.70
C GLU A 26 7.16 7.54 -5.32
N HIS A 27 7.62 6.43 -4.73
CA HIS A 27 8.13 6.40 -3.34
C HIS A 27 9.34 7.31 -3.11
N GLU A 28 10.22 7.48 -4.09
CA GLU A 28 11.39 8.37 -4.00
C GLU A 28 10.97 9.84 -3.84
N LEU A 29 9.96 10.27 -4.60
CA LEU A 29 9.41 11.63 -4.50
C LEU A 29 8.65 11.82 -3.18
N ALA A 30 7.97 10.76 -2.72
CA ALA A 30 7.21 10.78 -1.47
C ALA A 30 8.09 10.87 -0.22
N LEU A 31 9.24 10.20 -0.18
CA LEU A 31 10.01 9.96 1.05
C LEU A 31 10.41 11.24 1.79
N GLY A 32 11.06 12.19 1.11
CA GLY A 32 11.55 13.42 1.74
C GLY A 32 10.40 14.27 2.27
N LEU A 33 9.32 14.36 1.49
CA LEU A 33 8.13 15.11 1.87
C LEU A 33 7.36 14.43 3.02
N ALA A 34 7.26 13.10 3.01
CA ALA A 34 6.64 12.31 4.06
C ALA A 34 7.36 12.48 5.40
N LYS A 35 8.71 12.45 5.39
CA LYS A 35 9.54 12.72 6.57
C LYS A 35 9.26 14.12 7.11
N GLU A 36 9.29 15.15 6.26
CA GLU A 36 9.05 16.54 6.66
C GLU A 36 7.65 16.71 7.32
N VAL A 37 6.62 16.13 6.71
CA VAL A 37 5.24 16.22 7.18
C VAL A 37 5.05 15.45 8.50
N TYR A 38 5.68 14.28 8.64
CA TYR A 38 5.66 13.50 9.88
C TYR A 38 6.38 14.23 11.02
N GLU A 39 7.59 14.75 10.79
CA GLU A 39 8.36 15.47 11.81
C GLU A 39 7.62 16.68 12.37
N ARG A 40 6.85 17.37 11.51
CA ARG A 40 6.01 18.50 11.92
C ARG A 40 4.80 18.09 12.76
N GLN A 41 4.23 16.91 12.50
CA GLN A 41 2.98 16.44 13.11
C GLN A 41 3.07 14.95 13.51
N LYS A 42 4.00 14.62 14.42
CA LYS A 42 4.31 13.23 14.82
C LYS A 42 3.12 12.45 15.40
N ASN A 43 2.12 13.15 15.94
CA ASN A 43 0.93 12.53 16.53
C ASN A 43 -0.19 12.27 15.51
N ASN A 44 0.00 12.65 14.23
CA ASN A 44 -0.97 12.39 13.18
C ASN A 44 -0.76 10.98 12.62
N PRO A 45 -1.69 10.04 12.83
CA PRO A 45 -1.52 8.65 12.40
C PRO A 45 -1.42 8.50 10.87
N THR A 46 -2.07 9.37 10.11
CA THR A 46 -1.97 9.35 8.63
C THR A 46 -0.56 9.69 8.17
N ASN A 47 0.07 10.69 8.79
CA ASN A 47 1.42 11.11 8.43
C ASN A 47 2.45 10.04 8.82
N ALA A 48 2.28 9.44 10.00
CA ALA A 48 3.08 8.31 10.45
C ALA A 48 2.98 7.12 9.47
N ASN A 49 1.75 6.73 9.09
CA ASN A 49 1.50 5.64 8.15
C ASN A 49 2.09 5.93 6.76
N ASN A 50 1.94 7.15 6.24
CA ASN A 50 2.52 7.54 4.95
C ASN A 50 4.05 7.47 4.98
N TYR A 51 4.68 7.92 6.07
CA TYR A 51 6.13 7.84 6.20
C TYR A 51 6.62 6.39 6.30
N LEU A 52 5.94 5.54 7.08
CA LEU A 52 6.22 4.11 7.13
C LEU A 52 6.11 3.44 5.76
N ASN A 53 5.06 3.75 5.00
CA ASN A 53 4.92 3.25 3.64
C ASN A 53 6.12 3.62 2.76
N CYS A 54 6.65 4.84 2.84
CA CYS A 54 7.89 5.19 2.13
C CYS A 54 9.11 4.39 2.62
N LEU A 55 9.23 4.17 3.94
CA LEU A 55 10.34 3.42 4.52
C LEU A 55 10.34 1.94 4.08
N PHE A 56 9.17 1.34 3.85
CA PHE A 56 9.08 -0.05 3.39
C PHE A 56 9.64 -0.27 1.97
N TYR A 57 9.83 0.78 1.16
CA TYR A 57 10.48 0.68 -0.15
C TYR A 57 11.97 0.99 -0.13
N LYS A 58 12.54 1.34 1.03
CA LYS A 58 13.99 1.53 1.17
C LYS A 58 14.68 0.20 1.49
N ASP A 59 15.96 0.12 1.17
CA ASP A 59 16.86 -0.88 1.75
C ASP A 59 17.02 -0.63 3.25
N ASP A 60 17.01 -1.69 4.05
CA ASP A 60 17.11 -1.65 5.51
C ASP A 60 18.36 -0.90 5.98
N ALA A 61 19.48 -1.05 5.26
CA ALA A 61 20.74 -0.35 5.53
C ALA A 61 20.62 1.19 5.44
N ASN A 62 19.58 1.69 4.78
CA ASN A 62 19.31 3.11 4.58
C ASN A 62 18.21 3.66 5.51
N ILE A 63 17.80 2.88 6.52
CA ILE A 63 16.81 3.27 7.52
C ILE A 63 17.52 3.46 8.87
N GLU A 64 17.19 4.56 9.56
CA GLU A 64 17.73 4.83 10.89
C GLU A 64 17.30 3.70 11.87
N PRO A 65 18.23 3.05 12.59
CA PRO A 65 17.89 1.97 13.51
C PRO A 65 16.84 2.40 14.55
N GLY A 66 15.80 1.59 14.74
CA GLY A 66 14.72 1.86 15.69
C GLY A 66 13.65 2.85 15.21
N LEU A 67 13.83 3.49 14.04
CA LEU A 67 12.87 4.49 13.54
C LEU A 67 11.51 3.86 13.22
N VAL A 68 11.50 2.68 12.60
CA VAL A 68 10.26 1.98 12.25
C VAL A 68 9.50 1.60 13.52
N GLU A 69 10.19 1.05 14.51
CA GLU A 69 9.64 0.71 15.82
C GLU A 69 9.08 1.94 16.53
N GLU A 70 9.80 3.06 16.53
CA GLU A 70 9.33 4.31 17.15
C GLU A 70 8.01 4.78 16.53
N ILE A 71 7.90 4.77 15.20
CA ILE A 71 6.68 5.22 14.51
C ILE A 71 5.53 4.24 14.77
N LEU A 72 5.80 2.93 14.78
CA LEU A 72 4.81 1.90 15.09
C LEU A 72 4.28 2.02 16.52
N GLU A 73 5.13 2.28 17.51
CA GLU A 73 4.71 2.52 18.90
C GLU A 73 3.80 3.76 19.03
N ARG A 74 4.09 4.82 18.26
CA ARG A 74 3.22 6.01 18.21
C ARG A 74 1.86 5.70 17.60
N LEU A 75 1.79 4.87 16.55
CA LEU A 75 0.51 4.41 15.99
C LEU A 75 -0.24 3.54 17.01
N HIS A 76 0.46 2.61 17.66
CA HIS A 76 -0.14 1.67 18.61
C HIS A 76 -0.70 2.35 19.87
N SER A 77 -0.02 3.36 20.38
CA SER A 77 -0.48 4.11 21.56
C SER A 77 -1.74 4.93 21.31
N ASN A 78 -2.04 5.26 20.05
CA ASN A 78 -3.23 6.01 19.67
C ASN A 78 -4.46 5.11 19.57
N GLN A 79 -5.39 5.23 20.51
CA GLN A 79 -6.58 4.37 20.64
C GLN A 79 -7.67 4.61 19.56
N ALA A 80 -7.48 5.57 18.65
CA ALA A 80 -8.43 5.76 17.56
C ALA A 80 -8.45 4.55 16.63
N GLN A 81 -9.64 4.08 16.22
CA GLN A 81 -9.81 2.93 15.32
C GLN A 81 -8.93 3.02 14.07
N ARG A 82 -8.87 4.21 13.45
CA ARG A 82 -8.02 4.47 12.28
C ARG A 82 -6.53 4.25 12.55
N ALA A 83 -6.05 4.65 13.74
CA ALA A 83 -4.64 4.46 14.10
C ALA A 83 -4.32 3.00 14.40
N GLN A 84 -5.26 2.28 15.03
CA GLN A 84 -5.12 0.84 15.31
C GLN A 84 -5.10 0.01 14.02
N GLU A 85 -5.97 0.32 13.06
CA GLU A 85 -5.93 -0.33 11.74
C GLU A 85 -4.61 -0.07 11.03
N MET A 86 -4.18 1.20 10.96
CA MET A 86 -2.89 1.57 10.36
C MET A 86 -1.72 0.86 11.05
N TYR A 87 -1.76 0.72 12.38
CA TYR A 87 -0.78 -0.02 13.14
C TYR A 87 -0.73 -1.49 12.71
N CYS A 88 -1.87 -2.18 12.65
CA CYS A 88 -1.93 -3.59 12.22
C CYS A 88 -1.31 -3.77 10.83
N SER A 89 -1.75 -2.96 9.86
CA SER A 89 -1.25 -2.99 8.49
C SER A 89 0.27 -2.72 8.43
N ALA A 90 0.75 -1.69 9.12
CA ALA A 90 2.17 -1.34 9.10
C ALA A 90 3.05 -2.32 9.88
N LYS A 91 2.60 -2.84 11.02
CA LYS A 91 3.35 -3.83 11.81
C LYS A 91 3.45 -5.16 11.06
N ALA A 92 2.42 -5.57 10.34
CA ALA A 92 2.50 -6.76 9.47
C ALA A 92 3.59 -6.58 8.39
N LYS A 93 3.61 -5.44 7.70
CA LYS A 93 4.67 -5.11 6.72
C LYS A 93 6.06 -5.11 7.37
N ALA A 94 6.21 -4.55 8.57
CA ALA A 94 7.48 -4.52 9.29
C ALA A 94 7.96 -5.92 9.72
N LEU A 95 7.07 -6.77 10.24
CA LEU A 95 7.38 -8.16 10.62
C LEU A 95 7.91 -8.94 9.42
N ALA A 96 7.24 -8.81 8.27
CA ALA A 96 7.63 -9.50 7.06
C ALA A 96 8.98 -9.01 6.51
N LYS A 97 9.16 -7.68 6.42
CA LYS A 97 10.33 -7.06 5.79
C LYS A 97 11.58 -7.09 6.67
N PHE A 98 11.50 -6.63 7.91
CA PHE A 98 12.66 -6.36 8.76
C PHE A 98 12.97 -7.50 9.73
N GLU A 99 11.95 -8.23 10.17
CA GLU A 99 12.11 -9.33 11.13
C GLU A 99 12.10 -10.71 10.47
N ASN A 100 11.81 -10.79 9.18
CA ASN A 100 11.64 -12.05 8.41
C ASN A 100 10.59 -13.01 9.03
N LYS A 101 9.59 -12.46 9.71
CA LYS A 101 8.50 -13.19 10.38
C LYS A 101 7.24 -13.19 9.53
N VAL A 102 7.31 -13.86 8.39
CA VAL A 102 6.27 -13.81 7.35
C VAL A 102 4.93 -14.39 7.83
N GLU A 103 4.94 -15.52 8.54
CA GLU A 103 3.68 -16.10 9.05
C GLU A 103 3.04 -15.22 10.13
N GLU A 104 3.83 -14.67 11.07
CA GLU A 104 3.31 -13.71 12.07
C GLU A 104 2.74 -12.46 11.40
N ALA A 105 3.33 -12.01 10.28
CA ALA A 105 2.77 -10.90 9.50
C ALA A 105 1.39 -11.23 8.92
N PHE A 106 1.22 -12.45 8.39
CA PHE A 106 -0.08 -12.91 7.88
C PHE A 106 -1.12 -13.06 9.00
N GLU A 107 -0.76 -13.67 10.12
CA GLU A 107 -1.64 -13.79 11.29
C GLU A 107 -2.10 -12.42 11.78
N LEU A 108 -1.19 -11.44 11.84
CA LEU A 108 -1.49 -10.10 12.29
C LEU A 108 -2.43 -9.35 11.32
N ILE A 109 -2.20 -9.42 10.02
CA ILE A 109 -3.07 -8.72 9.05
C ILE A 109 -4.45 -9.38 8.94
N GLU A 110 -4.52 -10.72 9.03
CA GLU A 110 -5.80 -11.44 9.05
C GLU A 110 -6.61 -11.10 10.30
N LYS A 111 -5.95 -11.00 11.45
CA LYS A 111 -6.58 -10.45 12.66
C LYS A 111 -7.07 -9.02 12.43
N GLY A 112 -6.27 -8.17 11.81
CA GLY A 112 -6.68 -6.80 11.46
C GLY A 112 -7.92 -6.74 10.57
N ILE A 113 -8.06 -7.67 9.61
CA ILE A 113 -9.27 -7.80 8.79
C ILE A 113 -10.50 -8.16 9.63
N VAL A 114 -10.34 -9.07 10.61
CA VAL A 114 -11.43 -9.45 11.52
C VAL A 114 -11.82 -8.30 12.45
N ASP A 115 -10.83 -7.56 12.96
CA ASP A 115 -11.04 -6.45 13.89
C ASP A 115 -11.60 -5.20 13.19
N PHE A 116 -11.34 -5.03 11.88
CA PHE A 116 -11.72 -3.87 11.08
C PHE A 116 -12.38 -4.24 9.73
N PRO A 117 -13.51 -4.97 9.72
CA PRO A 117 -14.09 -5.55 8.50
C PRO A 117 -14.60 -4.51 7.50
N ASP A 118 -14.97 -3.31 7.96
CA ASP A 118 -15.46 -2.22 7.11
C ASP A 118 -14.32 -1.40 6.47
N ILE A 119 -13.06 -1.67 6.84
CA ILE A 119 -11.90 -0.95 6.33
C ILE A 119 -11.21 -1.79 5.25
N LYS A 120 -11.00 -1.19 4.07
CA LYS A 120 -10.39 -1.87 2.91
C LYS A 120 -8.87 -2.01 2.99
N TYR A 121 -8.19 -1.10 3.69
CA TYR A 121 -6.72 -1.05 3.73
C TYR A 121 -6.04 -2.31 4.27
N PRO A 122 -6.59 -3.04 5.27
CA PRO A 122 -6.06 -4.35 5.67
C PRO A 122 -6.08 -5.37 4.55
N PHE A 123 -7.14 -5.41 3.74
CA PHE A 123 -7.21 -6.29 2.57
C PHE A 123 -6.18 -5.92 1.50
N LEU A 124 -5.96 -4.63 1.25
CA LEU A 124 -4.91 -4.18 0.31
C LEU A 124 -3.52 -4.57 0.80
N THR A 125 -3.26 -4.46 2.11
CA THR A 125 -2.00 -4.90 2.73
C THR A 125 -1.83 -6.42 2.64
N LEU A 126 -2.90 -7.19 2.81
CA LEU A 126 -2.88 -8.63 2.60
C LEU A 126 -2.52 -8.98 1.14
N CYS A 127 -3.07 -8.27 0.16
CA CYS A 127 -2.68 -8.42 -1.25
C CYS A 127 -1.19 -8.15 -1.49
N ASP A 128 -0.66 -7.04 -0.95
CA ASP A 128 0.76 -6.68 -1.06
C ASP A 128 1.65 -7.83 -0.55
N LEU A 129 1.40 -8.29 0.68
CA LEU A 129 2.17 -9.37 1.31
C LEU A 129 2.00 -10.68 0.53
N ALA A 130 0.78 -11.00 0.11
CA ALA A 130 0.50 -12.23 -0.63
C ALA A 130 1.23 -12.26 -1.97
N ILE A 131 1.33 -11.14 -2.68
CA ILE A 131 2.10 -11.02 -3.92
C ILE A 131 3.60 -11.16 -3.64
N GLN A 132 4.12 -10.42 -2.65
CA GLN A 132 5.54 -10.43 -2.29
C GLN A 132 6.04 -11.84 -1.93
N TYR A 133 5.26 -12.59 -1.15
CA TYR A 133 5.61 -13.92 -0.67
C TYR A 133 4.94 -15.07 -1.46
N ARG A 134 4.35 -14.77 -2.61
CA ARG A 134 3.67 -15.73 -3.52
C ARG A 134 2.64 -16.63 -2.82
N ARG A 135 1.88 -16.08 -1.87
CA ARG A 135 0.75 -16.75 -1.19
C ARG A 135 -0.54 -16.55 -1.99
N ILE A 136 -0.69 -17.29 -3.08
CA ILE A 136 -1.81 -17.15 -4.03
C ILE A 136 -3.16 -17.38 -3.35
N ASP A 137 -3.23 -18.30 -2.40
CA ASP A 137 -4.42 -18.59 -1.57
C ASP A 137 -4.92 -17.34 -0.83
N LYS A 138 -3.99 -16.59 -0.22
CA LYS A 138 -4.31 -15.37 0.53
C LYS A 138 -4.68 -14.21 -0.38
N LEU A 139 -4.02 -14.11 -1.54
CA LEU A 139 -4.34 -13.12 -2.56
C LEU A 139 -5.76 -13.33 -3.10
N GLU A 140 -6.12 -14.57 -3.42
CA GLU A 140 -7.46 -14.93 -3.90
C GLU A 140 -8.55 -14.59 -2.86
N TYR A 141 -8.33 -14.96 -1.60
CA TYR A 141 -9.23 -14.60 -0.49
C TYR A 141 -9.46 -13.08 -0.40
N ALA A 142 -8.39 -12.29 -0.41
CA ALA A 142 -8.50 -10.83 -0.32
C ALA A 142 -9.25 -10.23 -1.52
N LEU A 143 -8.99 -10.74 -2.72
CA LEU A 143 -9.62 -10.27 -3.95
C LEU A 143 -11.12 -10.59 -4.01
N ASP A 144 -11.57 -11.77 -3.56
CA ASP A 144 -13.00 -12.11 -3.51
C ASP A 144 -13.79 -11.12 -2.64
N ILE A 145 -13.20 -10.69 -1.52
CA ILE A 145 -13.83 -9.69 -0.65
C ILE A 145 -13.80 -8.30 -1.29
N LEU A 146 -12.67 -7.89 -1.87
CA LEU A 146 -12.55 -6.59 -2.54
C LEU A 146 -13.49 -6.49 -3.75
N GLU A 147 -13.67 -7.56 -4.53
CA GLU A 147 -14.57 -7.57 -5.68
C GLU A 147 -16.03 -7.34 -5.29
N ARG A 148 -16.44 -7.80 -4.09
CA ARG A 148 -17.81 -7.61 -3.57
C ARG A 148 -18.02 -6.25 -2.91
N THR A 149 -16.96 -5.63 -2.40
CA THR A 149 -17.04 -4.43 -1.54
C THR A 149 -16.49 -3.17 -2.19
N ASP A 150 -15.68 -3.29 -3.24
CA ASP A 150 -15.11 -2.16 -3.96
C ASP A 150 -15.96 -1.70 -5.13
N SER A 151 -15.73 -0.46 -5.56
CA SER A 151 -16.49 0.12 -6.68
C SER A 151 -15.60 1.09 -7.47
N PRO A 152 -15.89 1.32 -8.76
CA PRO A 152 -15.12 2.26 -9.58
C PRO A 152 -15.02 3.70 -9.03
N LYS A 153 -15.88 4.07 -8.08
CA LYS A 153 -15.86 5.39 -7.43
C LYS A 153 -14.95 5.45 -6.20
N SER A 154 -14.44 4.31 -5.75
CA SER A 154 -13.59 4.21 -4.56
C SER A 154 -12.15 4.61 -4.86
N GLN A 155 -11.50 5.23 -3.89
CA GLN A 155 -10.07 5.56 -3.98
C GLN A 155 -9.17 4.31 -4.04
N THR A 156 -9.68 3.15 -3.62
CA THR A 156 -8.95 1.88 -3.59
C THR A 156 -9.10 1.05 -4.86
N TYR A 157 -9.99 1.46 -5.78
CA TYR A 157 -10.37 0.64 -6.93
C TYR A 157 -9.19 0.37 -7.87
N GLY A 158 -8.38 1.38 -8.18
CA GLY A 158 -7.19 1.21 -9.02
C GLY A 158 -6.20 0.19 -8.44
N SER A 159 -5.98 0.21 -7.11
CA SER A 159 -5.16 -0.79 -6.42
C SER A 159 -5.77 -2.19 -6.51
N PHE A 160 -7.08 -2.32 -6.29
CA PHE A 160 -7.79 -3.60 -6.46
C PHE A 160 -7.60 -4.17 -7.88
N ILE A 161 -7.78 -3.35 -8.92
CA ILE A 161 -7.60 -3.79 -10.32
C ILE A 161 -6.16 -4.24 -10.58
N ARG A 162 -5.16 -3.52 -10.06
CA ARG A 162 -3.74 -3.92 -10.18
C ARG A 162 -3.49 -5.27 -9.51
N PHE A 163 -4.00 -5.50 -8.30
CA PHE A 163 -3.88 -6.79 -7.63
C PHE A 163 -4.58 -7.92 -8.38
N LYS A 164 -5.78 -7.66 -8.92
CA LYS A 164 -6.52 -8.62 -9.74
C LYS A 164 -5.75 -9.00 -11.01
N ALA A 165 -5.12 -8.03 -11.68
CA ALA A 165 -4.27 -8.28 -12.85
C ALA A 165 -3.03 -9.11 -12.50
N ILE A 166 -2.39 -8.86 -11.35
CA ILE A 166 -1.27 -9.68 -10.86
C ILE A 166 -1.73 -11.12 -10.59
N TRP A 167 -2.86 -11.30 -9.89
CA TRP A 167 -3.44 -12.63 -9.63
C TRP A 167 -3.78 -13.39 -10.92
N LEU A 168 -4.40 -12.73 -11.90
CA LEU A 168 -4.67 -13.29 -13.23
C LEU A 168 -3.37 -13.76 -13.90
N THR A 169 -2.31 -12.96 -13.80
CA THR A 169 -1.00 -13.33 -14.37
C THR A 169 -0.37 -14.52 -13.65
N LEU A 170 -0.43 -14.56 -12.31
CA LEU A 170 0.06 -15.67 -11.49
C LEU A 170 -0.71 -16.98 -11.74
N THR A 171 -1.94 -16.89 -12.21
CA THR A 171 -2.81 -18.03 -12.55
C THR A 171 -2.84 -18.32 -14.06
N SER A 172 -1.82 -17.87 -14.79
CA SER A 172 -1.63 -18.14 -16.23
C SER A 172 -2.70 -17.55 -17.15
N ARG A 173 -3.36 -16.46 -16.73
CA ARG A 173 -4.39 -15.72 -17.48
C ARG A 173 -3.91 -14.31 -17.84
N PHE A 174 -2.74 -14.22 -18.47
CA PHE A 174 -2.11 -12.94 -18.79
C PHE A 174 -2.95 -12.05 -19.73
N ASP A 175 -3.62 -12.64 -20.73
CA ASP A 175 -4.47 -11.88 -21.65
C ASP A 175 -5.66 -11.23 -20.93
N ASP A 176 -6.26 -11.93 -19.97
CA ASP A 176 -7.31 -11.38 -19.12
C ASP A 176 -6.78 -10.22 -18.25
N ALA A 177 -5.55 -10.37 -17.74
CA ALA A 177 -4.88 -9.32 -16.96
C ALA A 177 -4.64 -8.05 -17.80
N VAL A 178 -4.24 -8.21 -19.07
CA VAL A 178 -4.09 -7.08 -20.01
C VAL A 178 -5.44 -6.42 -20.28
N CYS A 179 -6.49 -7.20 -20.52
CA CYS A 179 -7.82 -6.71 -20.81
C CYS A 179 -8.38 -5.86 -19.65
N ILE A 180 -8.30 -6.36 -18.41
CA ILE A 180 -8.82 -5.62 -17.25
C ILE A 180 -8.05 -4.32 -17.00
N CYS A 181 -6.72 -4.32 -17.20
CA CYS A 181 -5.92 -3.09 -17.03
C CYS A 181 -6.35 -2.00 -18.02
N LYS A 182 -6.56 -2.36 -19.29
CA LYS A 182 -6.95 -1.40 -20.34
C LYS A 182 -8.37 -0.84 -20.16
N ASN A 183 -9.26 -1.64 -19.57
CA ASN A 183 -10.67 -1.25 -19.41
C ASN A 183 -10.93 -0.49 -18.11
N GLU A 184 -10.27 -0.87 -17.02
CA GLU A 184 -10.65 -0.42 -15.67
C GLU A 184 -9.70 0.64 -15.08
N LEU A 185 -8.42 0.69 -15.48
CA LEU A 185 -7.45 1.70 -15.00
C LEU A 185 -7.57 3.02 -15.78
N THR A 186 -8.79 3.56 -15.83
CA THR A 186 -9.13 4.77 -16.60
C THR A 186 -8.51 6.05 -16.07
N GLU A 187 -8.03 6.05 -14.82
CA GLU A 187 -7.33 7.16 -14.19
C GLU A 187 -5.89 7.33 -14.70
N LEU A 188 -5.33 6.28 -15.31
CA LEU A 188 -3.96 6.26 -15.83
C LEU A 188 -3.93 6.66 -17.30
N THR A 189 -2.81 7.22 -17.73
CA THR A 189 -2.50 7.43 -19.14
C THR A 189 -2.20 6.09 -19.83
N TYR A 190 -2.35 6.05 -21.15
CA TYR A 190 -1.99 4.87 -21.95
C TYR A 190 -0.55 4.39 -21.68
N ALA A 191 0.40 5.32 -21.52
CA ALA A 191 1.79 4.99 -21.27
C ALA A 191 1.99 4.30 -19.90
N GLU A 192 1.32 4.79 -18.87
CA GLU A 192 1.36 4.20 -17.52
C GLU A 192 0.74 2.80 -17.50
N VAL A 193 -0.38 2.60 -18.21
CA VAL A 193 -1.02 1.28 -18.34
C VAL A 193 -0.10 0.29 -19.04
N GLU A 194 0.53 0.66 -20.16
CA GLU A 194 1.48 -0.21 -20.87
C GLU A 194 2.72 -0.52 -20.02
N GLN A 195 3.22 0.46 -19.24
CA GLN A 195 4.33 0.23 -18.33
C GLN A 195 3.97 -0.74 -17.20
N PHE A 196 2.73 -0.67 -16.68
CA PHE A 196 2.24 -1.65 -15.72
C PHE A 196 2.08 -3.04 -16.34
N ILE A 197 1.54 -3.14 -17.56
CA ILE A 197 1.45 -4.41 -18.30
C ILE A 197 2.82 -5.05 -18.52
N GLU A 198 3.85 -4.26 -18.84
CA GLU A 198 5.21 -4.76 -18.96
C GLU A 198 5.71 -5.34 -17.62
N LYS A 199 5.45 -4.64 -16.50
CA LYS A 199 5.76 -5.14 -15.15
C LYS A 199 5.04 -6.46 -14.86
N LEU A 200 3.79 -6.65 -15.31
CA LEU A 200 3.04 -7.89 -15.06
C LEU A 200 3.77 -9.13 -15.57
N LYS A 201 4.56 -9.03 -16.64
CA LYS A 201 5.31 -10.15 -17.20
C LYS A 201 6.26 -10.81 -16.19
N GLN A 202 6.73 -10.08 -15.18
CA GLN A 202 7.57 -10.66 -14.11
C GLN A 202 6.86 -11.71 -13.26
N TYR A 203 5.52 -11.68 -13.25
CA TYR A 203 4.67 -12.62 -12.51
C TYR A 203 4.24 -13.82 -13.36
N GLN A 204 4.55 -13.85 -14.65
CA GLN A 204 4.22 -15.01 -15.49
C GLN A 204 4.93 -16.25 -14.97
N VAL A 205 4.19 -17.35 -14.89
CA VAL A 205 4.75 -18.66 -14.58
C VAL A 205 5.65 -19.06 -15.74
N LYS A 206 6.95 -19.23 -15.46
CA LYS A 206 7.88 -19.79 -16.45
C LYS A 206 7.48 -21.25 -16.68
N VAL A 207 6.96 -21.55 -17.87
CA VAL A 207 6.69 -22.90 -18.36
C VAL A 207 8.01 -23.60 -18.67
#